data_AF-A0A392QJY3-F1
#
_entry.id   AF-A0A392QJY3-F1
#
_cell.length_a   1.000
_cell.length_b   1.000
_cell.length_c   1.000
_cell.angle_alpha   90.00
_cell.angle_beta   90.00
_cell.angle_gamma   90.00
#
_symmetry.space_group_name_H-M   'P 1'
#
loop_
_entity.id
_entity.type
_entity.pdbx_description
1 polymer ?
#
loop_
_entity_poly.entity_id
_entity_poly.type
_entity_poly.pdbx_seq_one_letter_code
_entity_poly.pdbx_strand_id
1 'polypeptide(L)' 'MKSHQMPEQVAFWKWISPKMLGLVTQTSVYHWSIEGDSEPVKIFERTANLANNQIINYRCDPTEKWLVLIGIAPGSPE' A
#
# COMPACT_ATOMS: atom_id res chain seq x y z
N MET A 1 -13.26 -14.50 -11.46
CA MET A 1 -13.19 -13.46 -10.40
C MET A 1 -11.91 -13.71 -9.63
N LYS A 2 -10.99 -12.74 -9.56
CA LYS A 2 -9.71 -12.88 -8.85
C LYS A 2 -9.91 -12.45 -7.39
N SER A 3 -9.49 -13.27 -6.44
CA SER A 3 -9.64 -12.99 -5.00
C SER A 3 -8.46 -13.52 -4.24
N HIS A 4 -8.06 -12.82 -3.18
CA HIS A 4 -6.99 -13.23 -2.29
C HIS A 4 -7.34 -12.80 -0.87
N GLN A 5 -7.12 -13.69 0.11
CA GLN A 5 -7.34 -13.39 1.51
C GLN A 5 -6.04 -12.83 2.11
N MET A 6 -6.00 -11.52 2.34
CA MET A 6 -4.83 -10.87 2.92
C MET A 6 -4.60 -11.32 4.37
N PRO A 7 -3.34 -11.45 4.82
CA PRO A 7 -3.01 -11.79 6.20
C PRO A 7 -3.39 -10.69 7.19
N GLU A 8 -3.46 -9.44 6.72
CA GLU A 8 -3.85 -8.26 7.49
C GLU A 8 -4.93 -7.47 6.74
N GLN A 9 -5.69 -6.66 7.48
CA GLN A 9 -6.66 -5.75 6.88
C GLN A 9 -5.97 -4.72 5.98
N VAL A 10 -6.51 -4.53 4.78
CA VAL A 10 -6.09 -3.47 3.87
C VAL A 10 -6.64 -2.14 4.38
N ALA A 11 -5.76 -1.26 4.83
CA ALA A 11 -6.10 0.06 5.39
C ALA A 11 -6.23 1.14 4.30
N PHE A 12 -5.49 1.00 3.20
CA PHE A 12 -5.55 1.89 2.04
C PHE A 12 -5.19 1.12 0.78
N TRP A 13 -5.74 1.50 -0.36
CA TRP A 13 -5.37 0.93 -1.64
C TRP A 13 -5.57 1.92 -2.78
N LYS A 14 -4.80 1.74 -3.86
CA LYS A 14 -4.84 2.61 -5.03
C LYS A 14 -4.25 1.92 -6.25
N TRP A 15 -4.78 2.21 -7.43
CA TRP A 15 -4.11 1.91 -8.70
C TRP A 15 -2.83 2.74 -8.86
N ILE A 16 -1.69 2.06 -8.93
CA ILE A 16 -0.39 2.70 -9.18
C ILE A 16 -0.01 2.67 -10.66
N SER A 17 -0.61 1.75 -11.41
CA SER A 17 -0.61 1.72 -12.87
C SER A 17 -1.96 1.16 -13.36
N PRO A 18 -2.26 1.16 -14.67
CA PRO A 18 -3.53 0.61 -15.19
C PRO A 18 -3.76 -0.88 -14.87
N LYS A 19 -2.71 -1.60 -14.46
CA LYS A 19 -2.74 -3.05 -14.24
C LYS A 19 -2.26 -3.47 -12.84
N MET A 20 -1.86 -2.52 -12.01
CA MET A 20 -1.24 -2.81 -10.71
C MET A 20 -1.89 -2.00 -9.58
N LEU A 21 -2.29 -2.71 -8.54
CA LEU A 21 -2.78 -2.16 -7.29
C LEU A 21 -1.63 -2.06 -6.29
N GLY A 22 -1.49 -0.90 -5.65
CA GLY A 22 -0.77 -0.76 -4.39
C GLY A 22 -1.73 -0.99 -3.23
N LEU A 23 -1.49 -2.02 -2.43
CA LEU A 23 -2.26 -2.35 -1.24
C LEU A 23 -1.43 -2.01 -0.01
N VAL A 24 -2.03 -1.31 0.95
CA VAL A 24 -1.36 -0.90 2.18
C VAL A 24 -2.08 -1.52 3.36
N THR A 25 -1.36 -2.34 4.11
CA THR A 25 -1.82 -2.97 5.37
C THR A 25 -1.33 -2.16 6.57
N GLN A 26 -1.54 -2.66 7.78
CA GLN A 26 -1.04 -1.99 8.98
C GLN A 26 0.48 -2.01 9.04
N THR A 27 1.11 -3.09 8.57
CA THR A 27 2.58 -3.28 8.65
C THR A 27 3.31 -3.13 7.33
N SER A 28 2.69 -3.46 6.19
CA SER A 28 3.42 -3.54 4.91
C SER A 28 2.66 -2.96 3.71
N VAL A 29 3.41 -2.71 2.64
CA VAL A 29 2.89 -2.35 1.32
C VAL A 29 3.13 -3.49 0.33
N TYR A 30 2.10 -3.81 -0.44
CA TYR A 30 2.09 -4.87 -1.45
C TYR A 30 1.76 -4.28 -2.82
N HIS A 31 2.28 -4.90 -3.88
CA HIS A 31 1.80 -4.70 -5.24
C HIS A 31 1.04 -5.94 -5.71
N TRP A 32 -0.10 -5.72 -6.37
CA TRP A 32 -0.91 -6.80 -6.91
C TRP A 32 -1.29 -6.51 -8.35
N SER A 33 -0.78 -7.32 -9.27
CA SER A 33 -1.17 -7.26 -10.68
C SER A 33 -2.56 -7.88 -10.86
N ILE A 34 -3.40 -7.27 -11.68
CA ILE A 34 -4.68 -7.89 -12.07
C ILE A 34 -4.52 -8.91 -13.21
N GLU A 35 -3.34 -8.96 -13.83
CA GLU A 35 -3.06 -9.90 -14.91
C GLU A 35 -2.65 -11.27 -14.35
N GLY A 36 -3.16 -12.31 -15.00
CA GLY A 36 -2.94 -13.71 -14.62
C GLY A 36 -3.37 -14.02 -13.18
N ASP A 37 -2.81 -15.11 -12.64
CA ASP A 37 -3.16 -15.67 -11.33
C ASP A 37 -2.20 -15.25 -10.22
N SER A 38 -1.45 -14.16 -10.42
CA SER A 38 -0.50 -13.62 -9.43
C SER A 38 -1.18 -13.22 -8.11
N GLU A 39 -0.54 -13.49 -6.99
CA GLU A 39 -0.96 -13.00 -5.67
C GLU A 39 -0.30 -11.66 -5.32
N PRO A 40 -0.80 -10.90 -4.32
CA PRO A 40 -0.13 -9.70 -3.84
C PRO A 40 1.30 -9.98 -3.36
N VAL A 41 2.27 -9.22 -3.86
CA VAL A 41 3.69 -9.36 -3.51
C VAL A 41 4.08 -8.24 -2.56
N LYS A 42 4.66 -8.58 -1.41
CA LYS A 42 5.20 -7.60 -0.45
C LYS A 42 6.36 -6.84 -1.08
N ILE A 43 6.32 -5.50 -0.98
CA ILE A 43 7.36 -4.63 -1.53
C ILE A 43 8.23 -4.06 -0.43
N PHE A 44 7.63 -3.55 0.65
CA PHE A 44 8.36 -3.06 1.81
C PHE A 44 7.50 -3.04 3.07
N GLU A 45 8.17 -2.98 4.23
CA GLU A 45 7.56 -2.73 5.53
C GLU A 45 7.37 -1.23 5.77
N ARG A 46 6.23 -0.85 6.34
CA ARG A 46 5.98 0.51 6.79
C ARG A 46 7.00 0.88 7.88
N THR A 47 7.55 2.08 7.76
CA THR A 47 8.44 2.61 8.78
C THR A 47 7.65 2.91 10.06
N ALA A 48 8.30 2.75 11.22
CA ALA A 48 7.68 2.98 12.52
C ALA A 48 7.08 4.39 12.67
N ASN A 49 7.65 5.39 12.00
CA ASN A 49 7.14 6.78 12.00
C ASN A 49 5.76 6.94 11.32
N LEU A 50 5.34 5.95 10.52
CA LEU A 50 4.02 5.90 9.92
C LEU A 50 3.07 4.97 10.69
N ALA A 51 3.48 4.40 11.83
CA ALA A 51 2.59 3.59 12.66
C ALA A 51 1.40 4.42 13.13
N ASN A 52 0.19 3.86 13.04
CA ASN A 52 -1.08 4.51 13.43
C ASN A 52 -1.45 5.79 12.65
N ASN A 53 -0.69 6.19 11.64
CA ASN A 53 -1.07 7.29 10.76
C ASN A 53 -2.16 6.84 9.78
N GLN A 54 -3.09 7.76 9.48
CA GLN A 54 -4.04 7.57 8.40
C GLN A 54 -3.28 7.69 7.07
N ILE A 55 -3.29 6.62 6.28
CA ILE A 55 -2.68 6.64 4.95
C ILE A 55 -3.61 7.37 3.98
N ILE A 56 -3.08 8.40 3.32
CA ILE A 56 -3.84 9.25 2.40
C ILE A 56 -3.36 9.13 0.96
N ASN A 57 -2.14 8.63 0.73
CA ASN A 57 -1.65 8.42 -0.62
C ASN A 57 -0.51 7.39 -0.66
N TYR A 58 -0.39 6.77 -1.82
CA TYR A 58 0.75 5.96 -2.21
C TYR A 58 1.11 6.29 -3.65
N ARG A 59 2.40 6.49 -3.92
CA ARG A 59 2.91 6.75 -5.27
C ARG A 59 4.14 5.91 -5.55
N CYS A 60 4.28 5.64 -6.83
CA CYS A 60 5.36 4.91 -7.44
C CYS A 60 5.84 5.75 -8.62
N ASP A 61 7.15 5.83 -8.83
CA ASP A 61 7.68 6.41 -10.06
C ASP A 61 7.44 5.46 -11.27
N PRO A 62 7.56 5.94 -12.52
CA PRO A 62 7.33 5.11 -13.71
C PRO A 62 8.25 3.90 -13.85
N THR A 63 9.42 3.90 -13.22
CA THR A 63 10.37 2.77 -13.26
C THR A 63 10.16 1.76 -12.13
N GLU A 64 9.20 2.03 -11.23
CA GLU A 64 8.87 1.22 -10.06
C GLU A 64 10.06 0.98 -9.11
N LYS A 65 10.99 1.94 -9.04
CA LYS A 65 12.17 1.89 -8.16
C LYS A 65 12.05 2.81 -6.95
N TRP A 66 11.24 3.86 -7.06
CA TRP A 66 10.99 4.84 -6.01
C TRP A 66 9.53 4.80 -5.59
N LEU A 67 9.33 4.53 -4.31
CA LEU A 67 8.03 4.35 -3.69
C LEU A 67 7.90 5.34 -2.55
N VAL A 68 6.74 5.99 -2.45
CA VAL A 68 6.45 6.91 -1.36
C VAL A 68 5.08 6.62 -0.78
N LEU A 69 5.05 6.37 0.53
CA LEU A 69 3.85 6.22 1.33
C LEU A 69 3.62 7.49 2.13
N ILE A 70 2.42 8.05 2.02
CA ILE A 70 2.08 9.34 2.62
C ILE A 70 0.94 9.12 3.61
N GLY A 71 1.19 9.48 4.87
CA GLY A 71 0.19 9.43 5.93
C GLY A 71 0.17 10.71 6.74
N ILE A 72 -0.97 10.98 7.37
CA ILE A 72 -1.18 12.09 8.30
C ILE A 72 -1.46 11.53 9.70
N ALA A 73 -0.94 12.22 10.72
CA ALA A 73 -1.25 11.95 12.11
C ALA A 73 -2.31 12.96 12.59
N PRO A 74 -3.13 12.61 13.60
CA PRO A 74 -3.95 13.60 14.30
C PRO A 74 -3.06 14.73 14.83
N GLY A 75 -3.55 15.97 14.77
CA GLY A 75 -2.88 17.07 15.48
C GLY A 75 -2.80 16.78 16.97
N SER A 76 -1.79 17.33 17.66
CA SER A 76 -1.78 17.30 19.12
C SER A 76 -3.04 17.98 19.66
N PRO A 77 -3.71 17.44 20.70
CA PRO A 77 -4.72 18.20 21.42
C PRO A 77 -4.09 19.52 21.88
N GLU A 78 -4.77 20.63 21.64
CA GLU A 78 -4.40 21.94 22.23
C GLU A 78 -4.50 21.92 23.76
#